data_AF-A0A397YGG4-F1
#
_entry.id   AF-A0A397YGG4-F1
#
_cell.length_a   1.000
_cell.length_b   1.000
_cell.length_c   1.000
_cell.angle_alpha   90.00
_cell.angle_beta   90.00
_cell.angle_gamma   90.00
#
_symmetry.space_group_name_H-M   'P 1'
#
loop_
_entity.id
_entity.type
_entity.pdbx_description
1 polymer ?
#
loop_
_entity_poly.entity_id
_entity_poly.type
_entity_poly.pdbx_seq_one_letter_code
_entity_poly.pdbx_strand_id
1 'polypeptide(L)' 'SKVGQFLFRYLFQASLYAIWTEWNGRKFGEAHTSAAGLIKTIDKQIGNRISSLKTRKDSIYQKAIVTWFSFR' A
#
# COMPACT_ATOMS: atom_id res chain seq x y z
N SER A 1 -17.71 -3.29 -5.90
CA SER A 1 -16.80 -3.94 -6.87
C SER A 1 -15.76 -4.78 -6.14
N LYS A 2 -15.43 -5.99 -6.63
CA LYS A 2 -14.37 -6.85 -6.06
C LYS A 2 -13.00 -6.13 -5.99
N VAL A 3 -12.72 -5.26 -6.97
CA VAL A 3 -11.52 -4.42 -7.01
C VAL A 3 -11.47 -3.43 -5.85
N GLY A 4 -12.56 -2.71 -5.59
CA GLY A 4 -12.63 -1.72 -4.50
C GLY A 4 -12.49 -2.36 -3.12
N GLN A 5 -13.11 -3.52 -2.89
CA GLN A 5 -12.96 -4.25 -1.62
C GLN A 5 -11.53 -4.73 -1.40
N PHE A 6 -10.87 -5.23 -2.46
CA PHE A 6 -9.46 -5.62 -2.41
C PHE A 6 -8.57 -4.42 -2.09
N LEU A 7 -8.72 -3.31 -2.80
CA LEU A 7 -7.93 -2.09 -2.58
C LEU A 7 -8.13 -1.55 -1.17
N PHE A 8 -9.37 -1.47 -0.68
CA PHE A 8 -9.67 -0.97 0.66
C PHE A 8 -9.03 -1.84 1.75
N ARG A 9 -9.21 -3.16 1.70
CA ARG A 9 -8.61 -4.09 2.67
C ARG A 9 -7.09 -4.00 2.65
N TYR A 10 -6.50 -3.94 1.47
CA TYR A 10 -5.06 -3.90 1.33
C TYR A 10 -4.45 -2.57 1.78
N LEU A 11 -5.10 -1.44 1.43
CA LEU A 11 -4.72 -0.11 1.92
C LEU A 11 -4.78 -0.04 3.44
N PHE A 12 -5.84 -0.59 4.06
CA PHE A 12 -5.96 -0.64 5.51
C PHE A 12 -4.83 -1.45 6.15
N GLN A 13 -4.51 -2.63 5.59
CA GLN A 13 -3.38 -3.45 6.05
C GLN A 13 -2.04 -2.73 5.92
N ALA A 14 -1.76 -2.11 4.76
CA ALA A 14 -0.52 -1.37 4.52
C ALA A 14 -0.39 -0.17 5.46
N SER A 15 -1.49 0.54 5.74
CA SER A 15 -1.51 1.67 6.65
C SER A 15 -1.22 1.25 8.09
N LEU A 16 -1.88 0.19 8.58
CA LEU A 16 -1.60 -0.37 9.91
C LEU A 16 -0.15 -0.84 10.03
N TYR A 17 0.36 -1.52 9.01
CA TYR A 17 1.75 -1.99 8.98
C TYR A 17 2.74 -0.81 9.01
N ALA A 18 2.52 0.23 8.21
CA ALA A 18 3.39 1.40 8.19
C ALA A 18 3.42 2.14 9.54
N ILE A 19 2.26 2.29 10.19
CA ILE A 19 2.17 2.89 11.53
C ILE A 19 2.90 2.02 12.56
N TRP A 20 2.70 0.70 12.52
CA TRP A 20 3.36 -0.22 13.43
C TRP A 20 4.88 -0.18 13.26
N THR A 21 5.39 -0.21 12.02
CA THR A 21 6.82 -0.12 11.73
C THR A 21 7.41 1.22 12.19
N GLU A 22 6.73 2.34 11.94
CA GLU A 22 7.16 3.67 12.43
C GLU A 22 7.23 3.71 13.95
N TRP A 23 6.21 3.19 14.63
CA TRP A 23 6.19 3.14 16.08
C TRP A 23 7.31 2.25 16.64
N ASN A 24 7.56 1.11 16.00
CA ASN A 24 8.63 0.21 16.38
C ASN A 24 10.02 0.83 16.15
N GLY A 25 10.24 1.50 15.02
CA GLY A 25 11.47 2.23 14.73
C GLY A 25 11.76 3.31 15.77
N ARG A 26 10.74 4.09 16.15
CA ARG A 26 10.84 5.08 17.24
C ARG A 26 11.26 4.45 18.56
N LYS A 27 10.72 3.27 18.89
CA LYS A 27 11.07 2.53 20.12
C LYS A 27 12.56 2.12 20.14
N PHE A 28 13.15 1.86 18.98
CA PHE A 28 14.55 1.47 18.83
C PHE A 28 15.49 2.62 18.43
N GLY A 29 15.01 3.87 18.48
CA GLY A 29 15.83 5.06 18.23
C GLY A 29 16.10 5.35 16.76
N GLU A 30 15.33 4.77 15.84
CA GLU A 30 15.41 5.11 14.41
C GLU A 30 14.91 6.54 14.16
N ALA A 31 15.40 7.15 13.07
CA ALA A 31 14.99 8.48 12.68
C ALA A 31 13.49 8.52 12.30
N HIS A 32 12.81 9.58 12.74
CA HIS A 32 11.39 9.78 12.44
C HIS A 32 11.12 9.87 10.95
N THR A 33 10.15 9.09 10.46
CA THR A 33 9.64 9.27 9.10
C THR A 33 8.58 10.36 9.11
N SER A 34 8.70 11.32 8.20
CA SER A 34 7.63 12.32 8.02
C SER A 34 6.34 11.65 7.56
N ALA A 35 5.18 12.24 7.89
CA ALA A 35 3.89 11.72 7.43
C ALA A 35 3.83 11.58 5.90
N ALA A 36 4.40 12.54 5.17
CA ALA A 36 4.53 12.47 3.71
C ALA A 36 5.40 11.28 3.25
N GLY A 37 6.47 10.96 3.98
CA GLY A 37 7.32 9.79 3.72
C GLY A 37 6.58 8.46 3.95
N LEU A 38 5.76 8.38 4.99
CA LEU A 38 4.92 7.21 5.27
C LEU A 38 3.85 7.03 4.18
N ILE A 39 3.17 8.11 3.79
CA ILE A 39 2.18 8.08 2.69
C ILE A 39 2.83 7.60 1.38
N LYS A 40 4.02 8.11 1.04
CA LYS A 40 4.77 7.69 -0.14
C LYS A 40 5.19 6.22 -0.09
N THR A 41 5.56 5.74 1.10
CA THR A 41 5.91 4.32 1.32
C THR A 41 4.69 3.42 1.14
N ILE A 42 3.54 3.80 1.69
CA ILE A 42 2.27 3.08 1.53
C ILE A 42 1.86 3.04 0.05
N ASP A 43 1.89 4.18 -0.66
CA ASP A 43 1.58 4.25 -2.09
C ASP A 43 2.45 3.31 -2.92
N LYS A 44 3.77 3.34 -2.67
CA LYS A 44 4.73 2.45 -3.34
C LYS A 44 4.48 0.97 -3.00
N GLN A 45 4.17 0.65 -1.75
CA GLN A 45 3.89 -0.72 -1.31
C GLN A 45 2.65 -1.28 -2.01
N ILE A 46 1.59 -0.49 -2.12
CA ILE A 46 0.36 -0.86 -2.81
C ILE A 46 0.61 -1.06 -4.30
N GLY A 47 1.26 -0.11 -4.97
CA GLY A 47 1.61 -0.23 -6.38
C GLY A 47 2.47 -1.47 -6.68
N ASN A 48 3.48 -1.73 -5.85
CA ASN A 48 4.34 -2.90 -5.98
C ASN A 48 3.57 -4.22 -5.80
N ARG A 49 2.68 -4.29 -4.80
CA ARG A 49 1.88 -5.51 -4.56
C ARG A 49 0.92 -5.79 -5.71
N ILE A 50 0.21 -4.77 -6.20
CA ILE A 50 -0.72 -4.97 -7.31
C ILE A 50 0.07 -5.39 -8.57
N SER A 51 1.23 -4.79 -8.80
CA SER A 51 2.10 -5.14 -9.94
C SER A 51 2.61 -6.58 -9.86
N SER A 52 3.00 -7.06 -8.68
CA SER A 52 3.43 -8.47 -8.51
C SER A 52 2.28 -9.46 -8.68
N LEU A 53 1.06 -9.07 -8.33
CA LEU A 53 -0.14 -9.88 -8.53
C LEU A 53 -0.65 -9.85 -9.99
N LYS A 54 -0.41 -8.77 -10.73
CA LYS A 54 -0.75 -8.62 -12.16
C LYS A 54 -0.08 -9.68 -13.04
N THR A 55 1.08 -10.19 -12.64
CA THR A 55 1.79 -11.27 -13.35
C THR A 55 1.04 -12.60 -13.29
N ARG A 56 0.14 -12.79 -12.31
CA ARG A 56 -0.86 -13.86 -12.34
C ARG A 56 -1.98 -13.36 -13.27
N LYS A 57 -2.38 -14.17 -14.26
CA LYS A 57 -3.32 -13.86 -15.37
C LYS A 57 -4.73 -13.34 -14.99
N ASP A 58 -4.94 -12.88 -13.77
CA ASP A 58 -6.20 -12.40 -13.22
C ASP A 58 -6.50 -10.95 -13.64
N SER A 59 -7.63 -10.77 -14.32
CA SER A 59 -8.13 -9.46 -14.80
C SER A 59 -8.45 -8.46 -13.68
N ILE A 60 -8.61 -8.95 -12.45
CA ILE A 60 -8.96 -8.16 -11.27
C ILE A 60 -7.80 -7.23 -10.86
N TYR A 61 -6.55 -7.71 -10.92
CA TYR A 61 -5.38 -6.92 -10.54
C TYR A 61 -4.99 -5.88 -11.61
N GLN A 62 -5.23 -6.21 -12.89
CA GLN A 62 -5.13 -5.26 -14.00
C GLN A 62 -6.10 -4.07 -13.81
N LYS A 63 -7.33 -4.33 -13.38
CA LYS A 63 -8.27 -3.26 -13.05
C LYS A 63 -7.87 -2.52 -11.77
N ALA A 64 -7.39 -3.23 -10.75
CA ALA A 64 -6.95 -2.63 -9.50
C ALA A 64 -5.79 -1.63 -9.68
N ILE A 65 -4.82 -1.91 -10.55
CA ILE A 65 -3.69 -1.00 -10.76
C ILE A 65 -4.14 0.29 -11.45
N VAL A 66 -5.01 0.19 -12.46
CA VAL A 66 -5.58 1.35 -13.15
C VAL A 66 -6.42 2.18 -12.18
N THR A 67 -7.28 1.53 -11.39
CA THR A 67 -8.07 2.19 -10.36
C THR A 67 -7.19 2.86 -9.30
N TRP A 68 -6.09 2.22 -8.87
CA TRP A 68 -5.17 2.81 -7.90
C TRP A 68 -4.49 4.07 -8.46
N PHE A 69 -3.97 4.00 -9.69
CA PHE A 69 -3.34 5.16 -10.33
C PHE A 69 -4.32 6.30 -10.63
N SER A 70 -5.63 6.03 -10.77
CA SER A 70 -6.63 7.10 -10.92
C SER A 70 -6.92 7.88 -9.63
N PHE A 71 -6.54 7.36 -8.46
CA PHE A 71 -6.70 8.06 -7.17
C PHE A 71 -5.47 8.89 -6.76
N ARG A 72 -4.36 8.73 -7.47
CA ARG A 72 -3.10 9.45 -7.26
C ARG A 72 -3.09 10.78 -8.00
#